data_AF-A0A822B8F9-F1
#
_entry.id   AF-A0A822B8F9-F1
#
_cell.length_a   1.000
_cell.length_b   1.000
_cell.length_c   1.000
_cell.angle_alpha   90.00
_cell.angle_beta   90.00
_cell.angle_gamma   90.00
#
_symmetry.space_group_name_H-M   'P 1'
#
loop_
_entity.id
_entity.type
_entity.pdbx_description
1 polymer ?
#
loop_
_entity_poly.entity_id
_entity_poly.type
_entity_poly.pdbx_seq_one_letter_code
_entity_poly.pdbx_strand_id
1 'polypeptide(L)'
;REEYPLTFPNLYRFGDQEIFINSSFRLIFNFRQIDRLQWKNISLKSPLIDMSLSLNKIEHDLWLRLVELKCQNNIIQQIRTNQRNYLIALNEKFQRREKLIDILETKENLTIDSEDLLTILNNFHHDQISIENSLNEHQVQRDILYLRTGCEAYRETAKNLTQLYILIRNCNIELKISIKWFIQIVTNNLSRKIEINSNINNESLDMISKVHARETYLRCFESIYSYLSSSMSNNYLQCLLILFALIKQDNIEYIELFQFIINQLNPINQKIIPNFLDDQKRPLFINNHSWLLCFSNEINKKYPNLSQNLIDYQHEWKEYLYSTIKLDFINKSPLEKTTTMSIIDRFILSIILQPEKIFELIPTFLIYHYGGLLHDKSLSPINDVYQITSSEILKPMNNIILVWTSSSAFVDPIDEIRMLANKMKQSLRLVSSIDKKRLNRFIQSKKDCWLIIAYITVISFGDVSSR
;
A
#
# COMPACT_ATOMS: atom_id res chain seq x y z
N ARG A 1 61.00 22.91 24.83
CA ARG A 1 59.88 22.18 25.47
C ARG A 1 58.63 22.89 25.04
N GLU A 2 58.05 22.45 23.93
CA GLU A 2 56.76 22.95 23.45
C GLU A 2 55.68 22.18 24.19
N GLU A 3 54.95 22.88 25.06
CA GLU A 3 53.82 22.32 25.80
C GLU A 3 52.64 22.18 24.84
N TYR A 4 52.35 20.95 24.44
CA TYR A 4 51.07 20.61 23.84
C TYR A 4 49.97 20.86 24.87
N PRO A 5 48.88 21.57 24.54
CA PRO A 5 47.76 21.69 25.47
C PRO A 5 47.17 20.30 25.70
N LEU A 6 47.11 19.89 26.97
CA LEU A 6 46.37 18.73 27.44
C LEU A 6 44.87 18.95 27.13
N THR A 7 44.46 18.60 25.92
CA THR A 7 43.04 18.50 25.58
C THR A 7 42.49 17.25 26.25
N PHE A 8 41.75 17.42 27.34
CA PHE A 8 40.97 16.33 27.92
C PHE A 8 40.01 15.81 26.85
N PRO A 9 40.10 14.53 26.43
CA PRO A 9 39.44 14.03 25.22
C PRO A 9 37.89 13.98 25.27
N ASN A 10 37.28 14.51 26.34
CA ASN A 10 35.85 14.39 26.65
C ASN A 10 35.19 15.70 27.12
N LEU A 11 35.90 16.84 27.09
CA LEU A 11 35.32 18.13 27.47
C LEU A 11 34.76 18.84 26.23
N TYR A 12 33.45 19.01 26.16
CA TYR A 12 32.76 19.71 25.08
C TYR A 12 32.12 20.99 25.58
N ARG A 13 32.30 22.10 24.85
CA ARG A 13 31.68 23.38 25.18
C ARG A 13 30.34 23.51 24.45
N PHE A 14 29.25 23.54 25.21
CA PHE A 14 27.90 23.82 24.71
C PHE A 14 27.49 25.23 25.13
N GLY A 15 27.69 26.20 24.23
CA GLY A 15 27.50 27.62 24.53
C GLY A 15 28.48 28.10 25.60
N ASP A 16 27.96 28.53 26.75
CA ASP A 16 28.77 29.04 27.87
C ASP A 16 29.13 27.97 28.90
N GLN A 17 28.69 26.72 28.72
CA GLN A 17 28.94 25.63 29.66
C GLN A 17 29.91 24.60 29.07
N GLU A 18 30.91 24.22 29.87
CA GLU A 18 31.79 23.10 29.58
C GLU A 18 31.20 21.83 30.21
N ILE A 19 30.92 20.84 29.36
CA ILE A 19 30.28 19.58 29.74
C ILE A 19 31.25 18.45 29.46
N PHE A 20 31.54 17.64 30.48
CA PHE A 20 32.23 16.37 30.30
C PHE A 20 31.25 15.33 29.75
N ILE A 21 31.51 14.85 28.54
CA ILE A 21 30.73 13.80 27.90
C ILE A 21 31.43 12.46 28.11
N ASN A 22 30.72 11.49 28.70
CA ASN A 22 31.20 10.13 28.83
C ASN A 22 31.37 9.46 27.45
N SER A 23 32.33 8.56 27.29
CA SER A 23 32.61 7.81 26.04
C SER A 23 31.41 6.99 25.54
N SER A 24 30.46 6.65 26.42
CA SER A 24 29.22 5.96 26.10
C SER A 24 28.07 6.85 25.63
N PHE A 25 28.21 8.18 25.69
CA PHE A 25 27.17 9.09 25.23
C PHE A 25 26.97 8.96 23.72
N ARG A 26 25.71 8.89 23.30
CA ARG A 26 25.31 8.82 21.90
C ARG A 26 24.15 9.79 21.68
N LEU A 27 24.28 10.63 20.67
CA LEU A 27 23.21 11.51 20.21
C LEU A 27 22.64 10.94 18.92
N ILE A 28 21.35 10.60 18.93
CA ILE A 28 20.64 10.05 17.77
C ILE A 28 19.66 11.10 17.27
N PHE A 29 19.89 11.59 16.06
CA PHE A 29 18.95 12.48 15.38
C PHE A 29 17.98 11.64 14.55
N ASN A 30 16.69 11.78 14.82
CA ASN A 30 15.63 11.08 14.09
C ASN A 30 14.81 12.07 13.26
N PHE A 31 14.80 11.87 11.95
CA PHE A 31 14.09 12.73 11.02
C PHE A 31 12.91 11.98 10.41
N ARG A 32 11.72 12.57 10.46
CA ARG A 32 10.53 12.01 9.81
C ARG A 32 10.52 12.22 8.29
N GLN A 33 11.14 13.29 7.83
CA GLN A 33 11.29 13.62 6.41
C GLN A 33 12.55 14.48 6.25
N ILE A 34 13.42 14.09 5.31
CA ILE A 34 14.59 14.88 4.91
C ILE A 34 14.59 14.94 3.38
N ASP A 35 14.82 16.12 2.83
CA ASP A 35 15.07 16.27 1.41
C ASP A 35 16.43 15.69 1.03
N ARG A 36 16.52 15.06 -0.15
CA ARG A 36 17.77 14.46 -0.66
C ARG A 36 18.94 15.45 -0.72
N LEU A 37 18.66 16.74 -0.90
CA LEU A 37 19.67 17.81 -0.88
C LEU A 37 20.22 18.06 0.53
N GLN A 38 19.36 18.04 1.55
CA GLN A 38 19.76 18.15 2.96
C GLN A 38 20.50 16.88 3.42
N TRP A 39 20.11 15.72 2.89
CA TRP A 39 20.76 14.44 3.15
C TRP A 39 22.26 14.45 2.84
N LYS A 40 22.63 14.97 1.65
CA LYS A 40 24.05 15.05 1.24
C LYS A 40 24.90 15.92 2.17
N ASN A 41 24.33 17.00 2.69
CA ASN A 41 25.05 17.91 3.57
C ASN A 41 25.28 17.31 4.97
N ILE A 42 24.32 16.51 5.45
CA ILE A 42 24.41 15.85 6.76
C ILE A 42 25.29 14.58 6.69
N SER A 43 25.22 13.83 5.58
CA SER A 43 26.03 12.60 5.39
C SER A 43 27.53 12.86 5.43
N LEU A 44 27.97 14.07 5.03
CA LEU A 44 29.38 14.47 5.09
C LEU A 44 29.91 14.58 6.52
N LYS A 45 29.04 14.71 7.52
CA LYS A 45 29.42 14.95 8.93
C LYS A 45 29.03 13.81 9.88
N SER A 46 28.13 12.93 9.47
CA SER A 46 27.61 11.86 10.31
C SER A 46 27.12 10.68 9.48
N PRO A 47 27.32 9.42 9.93
CA PRO A 47 26.74 8.27 9.27
C PRO A 47 25.22 8.36 9.33
N LEU A 48 24.58 8.42 8.16
CA LEU A 48 23.13 8.40 8.03
C LEU A 48 22.67 6.98 7.77
N ILE A 49 21.63 6.56 8.50
CA ILE A 49 20.98 5.27 8.33
C ILE A 49 19.63 5.53 7.67
N ASP A 50 19.44 4.98 6.47
CA ASP A 50 18.14 5.03 5.81
C ASP A 50 17.18 4.02 6.45
N MET A 51 16.20 4.54 7.17
CA MET A 51 15.11 3.77 7.79
C MET A 51 13.85 3.76 6.92
N SER A 52 13.93 4.22 5.67
CA SER A 52 12.79 4.20 4.75
C SER A 52 12.37 2.76 4.43
N LEU A 53 11.06 2.53 4.43
CA LEU A 53 10.51 1.21 4.16
C LEU A 53 10.50 0.96 2.65
N SER A 54 11.23 -0.07 2.23
CA SER A 54 11.16 -0.58 0.87
C SER A 54 9.84 -1.29 0.60
N LEU A 55 9.47 -1.36 -0.68
CA LEU A 55 8.28 -2.08 -1.15
C LEU A 55 8.25 -3.53 -0.65
N ASN A 56 9.38 -4.23 -0.83
CA ASN A 56 9.54 -5.62 -0.43
C ASN A 56 9.41 -5.79 1.09
N LYS A 57 9.88 -4.81 1.88
CA LYS A 57 9.75 -4.87 3.33
C LYS A 57 8.30 -4.72 3.77
N ILE A 58 7.55 -3.79 3.17
CA ILE A 58 6.12 -3.61 3.44
C ILE A 58 5.34 -4.87 3.07
N GLU A 59 5.58 -5.42 1.88
CA GLU A 59 4.93 -6.65 1.41
C GLU A 59 5.21 -7.81 2.38
N HIS A 60 6.46 -7.99 2.77
CA HIS A 60 6.86 -9.06 3.68
C HIS A 60 6.22 -8.90 5.07
N ASP A 61 6.21 -7.69 5.63
CA ASP A 61 5.62 -7.43 6.94
C ASP A 61 4.09 -7.63 6.92
N LEU A 62 3.41 -7.23 5.83
CA LEU A 62 1.99 -7.49 5.63
C LEU A 62 1.71 -8.99 5.49
N TRP A 63 2.52 -9.70 4.70
CA TRP A 63 2.39 -11.15 4.53
C TRP A 63 2.53 -11.89 5.86
N LEU A 64 3.58 -11.59 6.64
CA LEU A 64 3.76 -12.17 7.98
C LEU A 64 2.56 -11.88 8.87
N ARG A 65 1.99 -10.67 8.81
CA ARG A 65 0.85 -10.30 9.63
C ARG A 65 -0.43 -11.04 9.24
N LEU A 66 -0.66 -11.27 7.94
CA LEU A 66 -1.79 -12.06 7.46
C LEU A 66 -1.68 -13.52 7.88
N VAL A 67 -0.48 -14.09 7.75
CA VAL A 67 -0.15 -15.43 8.24
C VAL A 67 -0.39 -15.52 9.75
N GLU A 68 0.09 -14.55 10.53
CA GLU A 68 -0.15 -14.42 11.99
C GLU A 68 -1.61 -14.47 12.42
N LEU A 69 -2.49 -13.85 11.63
CA LEU A 69 -3.90 -13.76 11.99
C LEU A 69 -4.71 -14.97 11.54
N LYS A 70 -4.24 -15.71 10.53
CA LYS A 70 -5.00 -16.80 9.91
C LYS A 70 -4.45 -18.19 10.21
N CYS A 71 -3.14 -18.31 10.39
CA CYS A 71 -2.51 -19.57 10.77
C CYS A 71 -2.46 -19.70 12.30
N GLN A 72 -2.55 -20.93 12.82
CA GLN A 72 -2.49 -21.17 14.26
C GLN A 72 -1.15 -20.67 14.83
N ASN A 73 -1.20 -19.94 15.96
CA ASN A 73 -0.02 -19.36 16.62
C ASN A 73 1.12 -20.38 16.84
N ASN A 74 0.79 -21.64 17.13
CA ASN A 74 1.76 -22.71 17.35
C ASN A 74 2.60 -22.99 16.09
N ILE A 75 1.98 -22.94 14.91
CA ILE A 75 2.66 -23.19 13.63
C ILE A 75 3.63 -22.04 13.30
N ILE A 76 3.24 -20.82 13.62
CA ILE A 76 4.06 -19.63 13.35
C ILE A 76 5.24 -19.57 14.30
N GLN A 77 5.05 -19.94 15.56
CA GLN A 77 6.14 -20.13 16.50
C GLN A 77 7.11 -21.22 16.01
N GLN A 78 6.60 -22.32 15.44
CA GLN A 78 7.45 -23.35 14.83
C GLN A 78 8.24 -22.81 13.62
N ILE A 79 7.61 -22.06 12.71
CA ILE A 79 8.29 -21.44 11.56
C ILE A 79 9.41 -20.49 12.04
N ARG A 80 9.12 -19.63 13.01
CA ARG A 80 10.12 -18.69 13.58
C ARG A 80 11.25 -19.42 14.29
N THR A 81 10.94 -20.49 15.02
CA THR A 81 11.94 -21.32 15.70
C THR A 81 12.85 -22.01 14.68
N ASN A 82 12.28 -22.57 13.62
CA ASN A 82 13.05 -23.20 12.55
C ASN A 82 13.93 -22.18 11.80
N GLN A 83 13.42 -20.98 11.51
CA GLN A 83 14.23 -19.91 10.92
C GLN A 83 15.38 -19.48 11.83
N ARG A 84 15.13 -19.34 13.15
CA ARG A 84 16.17 -19.01 14.12
C ARG A 84 17.23 -20.10 14.18
N ASN A 85 16.83 -21.37 14.26
CA ASN A 85 17.75 -22.50 14.33
C ASN A 85 18.57 -22.62 13.04
N TYR A 86 17.95 -22.39 11.87
CA TYR A 86 18.65 -22.29 10.60
C TYR A 86 19.74 -21.20 10.62
N LEU A 87 19.42 -19.99 11.11
CA LEU A 87 20.40 -18.90 11.22
C LEU A 87 21.53 -19.22 12.21
N ILE A 88 21.22 -19.91 13.31
CA ILE A 88 22.23 -20.36 14.27
C ILE A 88 23.18 -21.35 13.61
N ALA A 89 22.65 -22.39 12.94
CA ALA A 89 23.46 -23.37 12.21
C ALA A 89 24.33 -22.73 11.12
N LEU A 90 23.79 -21.71 10.43
CA LEU A 90 24.52 -20.96 9.41
C LEU A 90 25.66 -20.13 10.01
N ASN A 91 25.44 -19.52 11.18
CA ASN A 91 26.48 -18.81 11.91
C ASN A 91 27.57 -19.76 12.46
N GLU A 92 27.17 -20.95 12.95
CA GLU A 92 28.11 -22.00 13.35
C GLU A 92 29.01 -22.43 12.18
N LYS A 93 28.45 -22.54 10.95
CA LYS A 93 29.22 -22.80 9.72
C LYS A 93 30.30 -21.74 9.49
N PHE A 94 29.96 -20.46 9.67
CA PHE A 94 30.91 -19.35 9.50
C PHE A 94 31.99 -19.34 10.59
N GLN A 95 31.61 -19.47 11.86
CA GLN A 95 32.56 -19.49 12.98
C GLN A 95 33.53 -20.67 12.90
N ARG A 96 33.07 -21.83 12.41
CA ARG A 96 33.94 -23.00 12.21
C ARG A 96 34.96 -22.76 11.09
N ARG A 97 34.56 -22.07 10.00
CA ARG A 97 35.48 -21.66 8.95
C ARG A 97 36.56 -20.71 9.47
N GLU A 98 36.18 -19.71 10.27
CA GLU A 98 37.15 -18.80 10.91
C GLU A 98 38.10 -19.55 11.83
N LYS A 99 37.60 -20.48 12.67
CA LYS A 99 38.46 -21.32 13.52
C LYS A 99 39.44 -22.18 12.72
N LEU A 100 39.03 -22.71 11.57
CA LEU A 100 39.94 -23.46 10.69
C LEU A 100 41.03 -22.54 10.14
N ILE A 101 40.68 -21.33 9.71
CA ILE A 101 41.64 -20.32 9.26
C ILE A 101 42.62 -19.99 10.38
N ASP A 102 42.14 -19.69 11.59
CA ASP A 102 42.99 -19.40 12.76
C ASP A 102 43.94 -20.57 13.07
N ILE A 103 43.45 -21.82 13.03
CA ILE A 103 44.27 -23.02 13.29
C ILE A 103 45.34 -23.21 12.20
N LEU A 104 45.02 -22.94 10.95
CA LEU A 104 45.95 -23.03 9.83
C LEU A 104 46.98 -21.90 9.84
N GLU A 105 46.59 -20.68 10.24
CA GLU A 105 47.48 -19.53 10.36
C GLU A 105 48.43 -19.64 11.57
N THR A 106 47.98 -20.26 12.66
CA THR A 106 48.78 -20.38 13.90
C THR A 106 49.72 -21.58 13.90
N LYS A 107 49.47 -22.61 13.09
CA LYS A 107 50.36 -23.78 12.98
C LYS A 107 51.35 -23.61 11.80
N GLU A 108 52.50 -23.03 12.08
CA GLU A 108 53.57 -22.74 11.10
C GLU A 108 54.20 -23.98 10.38
N ASN A 109 53.91 -25.22 10.81
CA ASN A 109 54.55 -26.45 10.29
C ASN A 109 53.57 -27.60 9.96
N LEU A 110 52.40 -27.30 9.39
CA LEU A 110 51.51 -28.34 8.88
C LEU A 110 51.99 -28.83 7.50
N THR A 111 52.66 -29.97 7.46
CA THR A 111 52.94 -30.70 6.22
C THR A 111 51.75 -31.56 5.81
N ILE A 112 51.65 -31.89 4.52
CA ILE A 112 50.56 -32.71 3.93
C ILE A 112 50.44 -34.07 4.63
N ASP A 113 51.54 -34.58 5.19
CA ASP A 113 51.62 -35.88 5.89
C ASP A 113 51.32 -35.82 7.39
N SER A 114 50.95 -34.66 7.94
CA SER A 114 50.64 -34.55 9.37
C SER A 114 49.26 -35.16 9.68
N GLU A 115 49.25 -36.22 10.52
CA GLU A 115 48.02 -36.81 11.06
C GLU A 115 47.13 -35.76 11.76
N ASP A 116 47.75 -34.74 12.34
CA ASP A 116 47.09 -33.57 12.91
C ASP A 116 46.26 -32.78 11.87
N LEU A 117 46.80 -32.50 10.68
CA LEU A 117 46.06 -31.82 9.62
C LEU A 117 44.89 -32.69 9.13
N LEU A 118 45.15 -33.98 8.94
CA LEU A 118 44.16 -34.95 8.47
C LEU A 118 43.01 -35.12 9.46
N THR A 119 43.30 -35.17 10.77
CA THR A 119 42.27 -35.22 11.82
C THR A 119 41.51 -33.90 11.94
N ILE A 120 42.18 -32.74 11.85
CA ILE A 120 41.52 -31.42 11.84
C ILE A 120 40.56 -31.29 10.65
N LEU A 121 41.01 -31.66 9.44
CA LEU A 121 40.20 -31.59 8.23
C LEU A 121 39.05 -32.61 8.23
N ASN A 122 39.28 -33.83 8.72
CA ASN A 122 38.22 -34.83 8.83
C ASN A 122 37.15 -34.44 9.86
N ASN A 123 37.55 -33.89 11.01
CA ASN A 123 36.62 -33.38 12.00
C ASN A 123 35.83 -32.17 11.44
N PHE A 124 36.50 -31.27 10.73
CA PHE A 124 35.85 -30.14 10.05
C PHE A 124 34.85 -30.61 8.98
N HIS A 125 35.22 -31.62 8.18
CA HIS A 125 34.35 -32.18 7.16
C HIS A 125 33.13 -32.87 7.78
N HIS A 126 33.29 -33.58 8.90
CA HIS A 126 32.19 -34.23 9.58
C HIS A 126 31.22 -33.21 10.21
N ASP A 127 31.75 -32.18 10.86
CA ASP A 127 30.98 -31.05 11.38
C ASP A 127 30.24 -30.31 10.25
N GLN A 128 30.89 -30.12 9.09
CA GLN A 128 30.27 -29.47 7.93
C GLN A 128 29.09 -30.28 7.38
N ILE A 129 29.23 -31.61 7.27
CA ILE A 129 28.13 -32.49 6.85
C ILE A 129 26.96 -32.40 7.86
N SER A 130 27.25 -32.41 9.16
CA SER A 130 26.22 -32.31 10.20
C SER A 130 25.45 -30.98 10.11
N ILE A 131 26.16 -29.86 9.93
CA ILE A 131 25.55 -28.55 9.75
C ILE A 131 24.73 -28.48 8.46
N GLU A 132 25.23 -29.04 7.34
CA GLU A 132 24.49 -29.07 6.07
C GLU A 132 23.23 -29.92 6.15
N ASN A 133 23.28 -31.06 6.85
CA ASN A 133 22.09 -31.86 7.12
C ASN A 133 21.07 -31.12 7.98
N SER A 134 21.52 -30.41 9.02
CA SER A 134 20.65 -29.56 9.87
C SER A 134 20.01 -28.42 9.08
N LEU A 135 20.76 -27.75 8.20
CA LEU A 135 20.24 -26.70 7.31
C LEU A 135 19.15 -27.27 6.38
N ASN A 136 19.41 -28.42 5.76
CA ASN A 136 18.46 -29.10 4.89
C ASN A 136 17.21 -29.54 5.65
N GLU A 137 17.35 -30.08 6.85
CA GLU A 137 16.21 -30.49 7.67
C GLU A 137 15.32 -29.30 8.03
N HIS A 138 15.90 -28.19 8.52
CA HIS A 138 15.14 -26.99 8.83
C HIS A 138 14.48 -26.37 7.59
N GLN A 139 15.12 -26.46 6.42
CA GLN A 139 14.54 -26.03 5.16
C GLN A 139 13.32 -26.89 4.77
N VAL A 140 13.46 -28.22 4.79
CA VAL A 140 12.37 -29.15 4.47
C VAL A 140 11.20 -28.99 5.44
N GLN A 141 11.47 -28.86 6.74
CA GLN A 141 10.43 -28.61 7.73
C GLN A 141 9.70 -27.28 7.48
N ARG A 142 10.42 -26.22 7.11
CA ARG A 142 9.81 -24.94 6.75
C ARG A 142 8.92 -25.07 5.52
N ASP A 143 9.38 -25.77 4.49
CA ASP A 143 8.64 -25.91 3.22
C ASP A 143 7.38 -26.77 3.43
N ILE A 144 7.46 -27.82 4.25
CA ILE A 144 6.28 -28.61 4.70
C ILE A 144 5.29 -27.72 5.47
N LEU A 145 5.77 -26.86 6.37
CA LEU A 145 4.92 -25.95 7.12
C LEU A 145 4.26 -24.91 6.21
N TYR A 146 4.96 -24.38 5.21
CA TYR A 146 4.38 -23.47 4.22
C TYR A 146 3.30 -24.13 3.37
N LEU A 147 3.53 -25.37 2.93
CA LEU A 147 2.53 -26.18 2.21
C LEU A 147 1.30 -26.46 3.09
N ARG A 148 1.49 -26.86 4.35
CA ARG A 148 0.39 -27.18 5.28
C ARG A 148 -0.45 -25.97 5.68
N THR A 149 0.16 -24.79 5.72
CA THR A 149 -0.51 -23.55 6.15
C THR A 149 -1.11 -22.76 4.99
N GLY A 150 -0.72 -23.07 3.76
CA GLY A 150 -1.07 -22.25 2.60
C GLY A 150 -0.52 -20.82 2.71
N CYS A 151 0.59 -20.62 3.42
CA CYS A 151 1.19 -19.30 3.64
C CYS A 151 1.46 -18.57 2.31
N GLU A 152 1.82 -19.31 1.26
CA GLU A 152 2.08 -18.75 -0.06
C GLU A 152 0.82 -18.15 -0.70
N ALA A 153 -0.37 -18.68 -0.43
CA ALA A 153 -1.63 -18.13 -0.95
C ALA A 153 -1.89 -16.70 -0.44
N TYR A 154 -1.42 -16.37 0.78
CA TYR A 154 -1.52 -15.02 1.33
C TYR A 154 -0.48 -14.04 0.77
N ARG A 155 0.53 -14.52 0.05
CA ARG A 155 1.60 -13.67 -0.50
C ARG A 155 1.09 -12.77 -1.62
N GLU A 156 0.25 -13.31 -2.50
CA GLU A 156 -0.42 -12.51 -3.54
C GLU A 156 -1.34 -11.45 -2.93
N THR A 157 -2.04 -11.82 -1.85
CA THR A 157 -2.86 -10.87 -1.07
C THR A 157 -2.01 -9.73 -0.52
N ALA A 158 -0.86 -10.03 0.09
CA ALA A 158 0.06 -9.04 0.62
C ALA A 158 0.64 -8.13 -0.48
N LYS A 159 1.01 -8.69 -1.65
CA LYS A 159 1.48 -7.94 -2.82
C LYS A 159 0.42 -6.91 -3.26
N ASN A 160 -0.83 -7.37 -3.45
CA ASN A 160 -1.94 -6.52 -3.88
C ASN A 160 -2.26 -5.41 -2.86
N LEU A 161 -2.26 -5.73 -1.56
CA LEU A 161 -2.48 -4.72 -0.50
C LEU A 161 -1.33 -3.71 -0.41
N THR A 162 -0.09 -4.15 -0.67
CA THR A 162 1.09 -3.27 -0.72
C THR A 162 0.98 -2.28 -1.86
N GLN A 163 0.64 -2.75 -3.07
CA GLN A 163 0.37 -1.90 -4.23
C GLN A 163 -0.71 -0.84 -3.93
N LEU A 164 -1.82 -1.26 -3.30
CA LEU A 164 -2.89 -0.35 -2.89
C LEU A 164 -2.42 0.70 -1.87
N TYR A 165 -1.63 0.31 -0.87
CA TYR A 165 -1.07 1.25 0.11
C TYR A 165 -0.19 2.32 -0.55
N ILE A 166 0.66 1.93 -1.49
CA ILE A 166 1.55 2.87 -2.20
C ILE A 166 0.73 3.83 -3.05
N LEU A 167 -0.30 3.34 -3.73
CA LEU A 167 -1.23 4.17 -4.48
C LEU A 167 -1.90 5.19 -3.56
N ILE A 168 -2.45 4.77 -2.42
CA ILE A 168 -3.07 5.69 -1.46
C ILE A 168 -2.07 6.75 -0.98
N ARG A 169 -0.84 6.34 -0.65
CA ARG A 169 0.23 7.23 -0.20
C ARG A 169 0.64 8.26 -1.26
N ASN A 170 0.67 7.86 -2.52
CA ASN A 170 1.17 8.70 -3.62
C ASN A 170 0.08 9.57 -4.25
N CYS A 171 -1.17 9.09 -4.28
CA CYS A 171 -2.27 9.76 -4.97
C CYS A 171 -2.95 10.85 -4.14
N ASN A 172 -2.83 10.86 -2.81
CA ASN A 172 -3.55 11.81 -1.97
C ASN A 172 -2.62 12.71 -1.13
N ILE A 173 -2.63 14.01 -1.43
CA ILE A 173 -1.92 15.04 -0.66
C ILE A 173 -2.63 15.32 0.68
N GLU A 174 -3.96 15.14 0.73
CA GLU A 174 -4.80 15.45 1.88
C GLU A 174 -4.83 14.31 2.91
N LEU A 175 -4.72 13.05 2.46
CA LEU A 175 -4.76 11.86 3.32
C LEU A 175 -3.39 11.20 3.45
N LYS A 176 -2.68 11.49 4.54
CA LYS A 176 -1.42 10.81 4.88
C LYS A 176 -1.68 9.61 5.78
N ILE A 177 -1.82 8.42 5.18
CA ILE A 177 -1.91 7.16 5.93
C ILE A 177 -0.49 6.65 6.25
N SER A 178 -0.19 6.45 7.53
CA SER A 178 1.02 5.73 7.94
C SER A 178 0.87 4.22 7.73
N ILE A 179 1.97 3.51 7.49
CA ILE A 179 1.94 2.04 7.33
C ILE A 179 1.33 1.34 8.55
N LYS A 180 1.59 1.84 9.76
CA LYS A 180 1.03 1.30 11.01
C LYS A 180 -0.49 1.41 11.02
N TRP A 181 -1.02 2.55 10.57
CA TRP A 181 -2.45 2.78 10.44
C TRP A 181 -3.07 1.90 9.35
N PHE A 182 -2.40 1.78 8.20
CA PHE A 182 -2.83 0.91 7.10
C PHE A 182 -2.94 -0.54 7.54
N ILE A 183 -1.92 -1.07 8.23
CA ILE A 183 -1.94 -2.44 8.78
C ILE A 183 -3.15 -2.60 9.72
N GLN A 184 -3.44 -1.62 10.56
CA GLN A 184 -4.61 -1.71 11.46
C GLN A 184 -5.92 -1.76 10.69
N ILE A 185 -6.12 -0.90 9.69
CA ILE A 185 -7.30 -0.91 8.81
C ILE A 185 -7.46 -2.30 8.18
N VAL A 186 -6.40 -2.86 7.60
CA VAL A 186 -6.38 -4.20 6.99
C VAL A 186 -6.79 -5.28 7.99
N THR A 187 -6.32 -5.18 9.24
CA THR A 187 -6.56 -6.21 10.26
C THR A 187 -7.89 -6.10 11.00
N ASN A 188 -8.61 -4.97 10.85
CA ASN A 188 -9.81 -4.68 11.64
C ASN A 188 -10.91 -5.77 11.48
N ASN A 189 -11.22 -6.14 10.24
CA ASN A 189 -12.23 -7.16 9.94
C ASN A 189 -11.69 -8.60 9.88
N LEU A 190 -10.38 -8.79 10.07
CA LEU A 190 -9.76 -10.13 10.08
C LEU A 190 -9.91 -10.85 11.42
N SER A 191 -10.13 -10.11 12.51
CA SER A 191 -10.29 -10.62 13.88
C SER A 191 -11.63 -11.31 14.14
N ARG A 192 -12.64 -11.07 13.29
CA ARG A 192 -13.94 -11.74 13.38
C ARG A 192 -13.79 -13.19 12.94
N LYS A 193 -13.94 -14.13 13.89
CA LYS A 193 -13.91 -15.58 13.65
C LYS A 193 -14.86 -15.95 12.51
N ILE A 194 -14.41 -16.85 11.65
CA ILE A 194 -15.22 -17.43 10.59
C ILE A 194 -15.66 -18.81 11.07
N GLU A 195 -16.97 -19.01 11.14
CA GLU A 195 -17.55 -20.35 11.12
C GLU A 195 -17.59 -20.80 9.66
N ILE A 196 -16.60 -21.59 9.26
CA ILE A 196 -16.69 -22.33 8.01
C ILE A 196 -17.54 -23.55 8.32
N ASN A 197 -18.76 -23.61 7.78
CA ASN A 197 -19.48 -24.87 7.69
C ASN A 197 -18.72 -25.77 6.72
N SER A 198 -17.74 -26.50 7.23
CA SER A 198 -16.89 -27.40 6.47
C SER A 198 -17.67 -28.67 6.10
N ASN A 199 -18.50 -28.58 5.06
CA ASN A 199 -18.95 -29.74 4.28
C ASN A 199 -18.19 -29.78 2.94
N ILE A 200 -16.86 -29.68 2.99
CA ILE A 200 -15.98 -29.83 1.82
C ILE A 200 -15.12 -31.07 2.07
N ASN A 201 -15.75 -32.24 1.96
CA ASN A 201 -15.08 -33.52 1.98
C ASN A 201 -14.63 -33.81 0.54
N ASN A 202 -13.37 -33.49 0.20
CA ASN A 202 -12.57 -33.99 -0.95
C ASN A 202 -11.87 -32.94 -1.83
N GLU A 203 -11.82 -31.65 -1.48
CA GLU A 203 -10.96 -30.70 -2.20
C GLU A 203 -9.51 -30.74 -1.71
N SER A 204 -8.56 -30.52 -2.63
CA SER A 204 -7.13 -30.46 -2.29
C SER A 204 -6.86 -29.30 -1.31
N LEU A 205 -5.96 -29.53 -0.36
CA LEU A 205 -5.50 -28.52 0.63
C LEU A 205 -5.13 -27.17 -0.03
N ASP A 206 -4.60 -27.22 -1.26
CA ASP A 206 -4.25 -26.05 -2.06
C ASP A 206 -5.47 -25.19 -2.44
N MET A 207 -6.57 -25.81 -2.90
CA MET A 207 -7.81 -25.08 -3.25
C MET A 207 -8.43 -24.40 -2.02
N ILE A 208 -8.49 -25.11 -0.89
CA ILE A 208 -9.01 -24.56 0.37
C ILE A 208 -8.19 -23.33 0.80
N SER A 209 -6.86 -23.40 0.69
CA SER A 209 -5.98 -22.28 1.04
C SER A 209 -6.16 -21.06 0.14
N LYS A 210 -6.36 -21.28 -1.16
CA LYS A 210 -6.63 -20.23 -2.16
C LYS A 210 -7.98 -19.55 -1.91
N VAL A 211 -9.02 -20.32 -1.57
CA VAL A 211 -10.33 -19.77 -1.20
C VAL A 211 -10.21 -18.89 0.05
N HIS A 212 -9.52 -19.35 1.09
CA HIS A 212 -9.30 -18.55 2.31
C HIS A 212 -8.46 -17.29 2.05
N ALA A 213 -7.42 -17.38 1.23
CA ALA A 213 -6.63 -16.22 0.85
C ALA A 213 -7.48 -15.19 0.08
N ARG A 214 -8.30 -15.65 -0.88
CA ARG A 214 -9.23 -14.78 -1.63
C ARG A 214 -10.24 -14.11 -0.72
N GLU A 215 -10.87 -14.85 0.19
CA GLU A 215 -11.80 -14.26 1.16
C GLU A 215 -11.12 -13.25 2.08
N THR A 216 -9.91 -13.58 2.55
CA THR A 216 -9.08 -12.68 3.37
C THR A 216 -8.79 -11.39 2.63
N TYR A 217 -8.39 -11.47 1.35
CA TYR A 217 -8.20 -10.31 0.50
C TYR A 217 -9.46 -9.45 0.40
N LEU A 218 -10.63 -10.05 0.13
CA LEU A 218 -11.89 -9.31 -0.01
C LEU A 218 -12.26 -8.56 1.29
N ARG A 219 -12.09 -9.18 2.46
CA ARG A 219 -12.34 -8.50 3.76
C ARG A 219 -11.34 -7.38 4.04
N CYS A 220 -10.07 -7.58 3.71
CA CYS A 220 -9.05 -6.53 3.82
C CYS A 220 -9.43 -5.35 2.93
N PHE A 221 -9.81 -5.63 1.68
CA PHE A 221 -10.21 -4.64 0.71
C PHE A 221 -11.47 -3.89 1.14
N GLU A 222 -12.49 -4.57 1.67
CA GLU A 222 -13.69 -3.95 2.23
C GLU A 222 -13.37 -2.98 3.38
N SER A 223 -12.43 -3.35 4.25
CA SER A 223 -11.99 -2.50 5.37
C SER A 223 -11.30 -1.23 4.87
N ILE A 224 -10.43 -1.37 3.87
CA ILE A 224 -9.76 -0.25 3.22
C ILE A 224 -10.79 0.63 2.51
N TYR A 225 -11.70 0.04 1.75
CA TYR A 225 -12.73 0.77 1.01
C TYR A 225 -13.64 1.59 1.94
N SER A 226 -14.13 1.00 3.04
CA SER A 226 -14.92 1.68 4.07
C SER A 226 -14.15 2.86 4.70
N TYR A 227 -12.86 2.68 4.96
CA TYR A 227 -12.02 3.77 5.47
C TYR A 227 -11.81 4.88 4.43
N LEU A 228 -11.54 4.52 3.17
CA LEU A 228 -11.30 5.51 2.13
C LEU A 228 -12.58 6.26 1.73
N SER A 229 -13.73 5.59 1.71
CA SER A 229 -15.03 6.22 1.41
C SER A 229 -15.46 7.23 2.47
N SER A 230 -15.07 7.01 3.73
CA SER A 230 -15.27 7.99 4.81
C SER A 230 -14.24 9.11 4.83
N SER A 231 -13.08 8.91 4.21
CA SER A 231 -11.94 9.84 4.29
C SER A 231 -11.66 10.65 3.02
N MET A 232 -12.26 10.28 1.88
CA MET A 232 -11.98 10.89 0.57
C MET A 232 -13.29 11.16 -0.20
N SER A 233 -13.27 12.16 -1.08
CA SER A 233 -14.41 12.39 -1.99
C SER A 233 -14.63 11.19 -2.91
N ASN A 234 -15.88 10.95 -3.31
CA ASN A 234 -16.25 9.83 -4.18
C ASN A 234 -15.47 9.83 -5.50
N ASN A 235 -15.25 11.00 -6.12
CA ASN A 235 -14.52 11.11 -7.38
C ASN A 235 -13.05 10.67 -7.22
N TYR A 236 -12.37 11.13 -6.17
CA TYR A 236 -11.00 10.71 -5.88
C TYR A 236 -10.90 9.22 -5.57
N LEU A 237 -11.87 8.69 -4.81
CA LEU A 237 -11.94 7.26 -4.51
C LEU A 237 -12.11 6.42 -5.79
N GLN A 238 -13.02 6.81 -6.68
CA GLN A 238 -13.24 6.11 -7.95
C GLN A 238 -11.99 6.11 -8.83
N CYS A 239 -11.32 7.26 -8.97
CA CYS A 239 -10.05 7.35 -9.71
C CYS A 239 -8.97 6.44 -9.13
N LEU A 240 -8.83 6.42 -7.78
CA LEU A 240 -7.87 5.55 -7.10
C LEU A 240 -8.17 4.06 -7.35
N LEU A 241 -9.44 3.67 -7.34
CA LEU A 241 -9.85 2.29 -7.60
C LEU A 241 -9.65 1.87 -9.06
N ILE A 242 -9.88 2.77 -10.03
CA ILE A 242 -9.55 2.50 -11.45
C ILE A 242 -8.05 2.28 -11.60
N LEU A 243 -7.22 3.19 -11.06
CA LEU A 243 -5.76 3.05 -11.12
C LEU A 243 -5.30 1.74 -10.50
N PHE A 244 -5.89 1.35 -9.36
CA PHE A 244 -5.59 0.07 -8.74
C PHE A 244 -6.00 -1.13 -9.61
N ALA A 245 -7.19 -1.09 -10.25
CA ALA A 245 -7.63 -2.12 -11.18
C ALA A 245 -6.68 -2.28 -12.38
N LEU A 246 -6.19 -1.16 -12.93
CA LEU A 246 -5.23 -1.16 -14.05
C LEU A 246 -3.86 -1.71 -13.62
N ILE A 247 -3.34 -1.26 -12.46
CA ILE A 247 -2.03 -1.71 -11.94
C ILE A 247 -2.04 -3.20 -11.60
N LYS A 248 -3.14 -3.71 -11.05
CA LYS A 248 -3.26 -5.13 -10.70
C LYS A 248 -3.15 -6.07 -11.91
N GLN A 249 -3.48 -5.59 -13.11
CA GLN A 249 -3.29 -6.36 -14.33
C GLN A 249 -1.84 -6.37 -14.85
N ASP A 250 -0.91 -5.69 -14.15
CA ASP A 250 0.49 -5.52 -14.54
C ASP A 250 0.65 -5.04 -16.00
N ASN A 251 -0.33 -4.30 -16.52
CA ASN A 251 -0.35 -3.86 -17.92
C ASN A 251 -0.19 -2.34 -18.03
N ILE A 252 1.07 -1.93 -18.20
CA ILE A 252 1.48 -0.53 -18.33
C ILE A 252 0.76 0.17 -19.50
N GLU A 253 0.50 -0.57 -20.59
CA GLU A 253 -0.17 -0.04 -21.78
C GLU A 253 -1.55 0.54 -21.46
N TYR A 254 -2.32 -0.10 -20.57
CA TYR A 254 -3.62 0.44 -20.18
C TYR A 254 -3.53 1.70 -19.31
N ILE A 255 -2.48 1.82 -18.49
CA ILE A 255 -2.27 3.01 -17.67
C ILE A 255 -1.93 4.20 -18.57
N GLU A 256 -1.01 4.00 -19.52
CA GLU A 256 -0.64 5.01 -20.52
C GLU A 256 -1.83 5.42 -21.38
N LEU A 257 -2.61 4.44 -21.85
CA LEU A 257 -3.81 4.68 -22.66
C LEU A 257 -4.89 5.42 -21.87
N PHE A 258 -5.14 5.03 -20.62
CA PHE A 258 -6.11 5.71 -19.76
C PHE A 258 -5.67 7.15 -19.47
N GLN A 259 -4.38 7.38 -19.18
CA GLN A 259 -3.83 8.72 -19.01
C GLN A 259 -3.97 9.57 -20.29
N PHE A 260 -3.69 8.99 -21.46
CA PHE A 260 -3.90 9.64 -22.74
C PHE A 260 -5.35 10.07 -22.93
N ILE A 261 -6.32 9.17 -22.71
CA ILE A 261 -7.75 9.46 -22.84
C ILE A 261 -8.15 10.61 -21.91
N ILE A 262 -7.84 10.52 -20.62
CA ILE A 262 -8.17 11.58 -19.65
C ILE A 262 -7.56 12.93 -20.06
N ASN A 263 -6.34 12.93 -20.60
CA ASN A 263 -5.70 14.14 -21.10
C ASN A 263 -6.43 14.74 -22.32
N GLN A 264 -6.95 13.92 -23.24
CA GLN A 264 -7.69 14.39 -24.41
C GLN A 264 -9.11 14.88 -24.08
N LEU A 265 -9.72 14.33 -23.02
CA LEU A 265 -11.01 14.79 -22.51
C LEU A 265 -10.92 16.19 -21.86
N ASN A 266 -9.72 16.66 -21.54
CA ASN A 266 -9.53 18.02 -21.05
C ASN A 266 -9.68 19.03 -22.22
N PRO A 267 -10.67 19.95 -22.18
CA PRO A 267 -10.93 20.88 -23.28
C PRO A 267 -9.73 21.77 -23.64
N ILE A 268 -8.79 22.00 -22.71
CA ILE A 268 -7.57 22.79 -22.94
C ILE A 268 -6.56 22.02 -23.82
N ASN A 269 -6.57 20.69 -23.75
CA ASN A 269 -5.60 19.81 -24.40
C ASN A 269 -6.10 19.23 -25.72
N GLN A 270 -7.31 19.61 -26.17
CA GLN A 270 -7.85 19.25 -27.47
C GLN A 270 -6.99 19.91 -28.55
N LYS A 271 -5.85 19.29 -28.87
CA LYS A 271 -5.09 19.62 -30.07
C LYS A 271 -6.03 19.37 -31.24
N ILE A 272 -6.11 20.34 -32.14
CA ILE A 272 -6.81 20.22 -33.41
C ILE A 272 -6.19 19.02 -34.13
N ILE A 273 -6.84 17.86 -34.02
CA ILE A 273 -6.50 16.69 -34.83
C ILE A 273 -6.83 17.14 -36.25
N PRO A 274 -5.83 17.24 -37.15
CA PRO A 274 -6.00 17.87 -38.44
C PRO A 274 -7.13 17.18 -39.21
N ASN A 275 -7.99 17.99 -39.84
CA ASN A 275 -9.14 17.59 -40.65
C ASN A 275 -8.84 16.34 -41.49
N PHE A 276 -9.34 15.19 -41.05
CA PHE A 276 -9.31 13.97 -41.85
C PHE A 276 -10.47 13.98 -42.84
N LEU A 277 -10.16 13.64 -44.09
CA LEU A 277 -11.11 13.52 -45.21
C LEU A 277 -12.21 12.44 -44.99
N ASP A 278 -12.09 11.61 -43.96
CA ASP A 278 -13.01 10.52 -43.63
C ASP A 278 -14.19 10.91 -42.71
N ASP A 279 -14.35 12.19 -42.37
CA ASP A 279 -15.53 12.69 -41.65
C ASP A 279 -16.85 12.35 -42.37
N GLN A 280 -16.81 12.14 -43.69
CA GLN A 280 -17.98 11.77 -44.49
C GLN A 280 -18.50 10.35 -44.21
N LYS A 281 -17.70 9.46 -43.61
CA LYS A 281 -18.10 8.08 -43.26
C LYS A 281 -18.40 7.89 -41.78
N ARG A 282 -18.32 8.96 -40.98
CA ARG A 282 -18.57 8.88 -39.53
C ARG A 282 -19.98 8.36 -39.25
N PRO A 283 -20.13 7.30 -38.46
CA PRO A 283 -21.45 6.88 -37.99
C PRO A 283 -22.13 7.99 -37.18
N LEU A 284 -23.40 8.28 -37.46
CA LEU A 284 -24.13 9.40 -36.84
C LEU A 284 -24.26 9.32 -35.32
N PHE A 285 -24.12 8.13 -34.75
CA PHE A 285 -24.23 7.88 -33.32
C PHE A 285 -22.91 8.12 -32.55
N ILE A 286 -21.82 8.46 -33.25
CA ILE A 286 -20.53 8.78 -32.65
C ILE A 286 -20.30 10.28 -32.77
N ASN A 287 -20.00 10.93 -31.66
CA ASN A 287 -19.70 12.36 -31.65
C ASN A 287 -18.36 12.64 -32.38
N ASN A 288 -18.13 13.89 -32.80
CA ASN A 288 -16.95 14.22 -33.60
C ASN A 288 -15.63 13.97 -32.85
N HIS A 289 -15.62 14.28 -31.55
CA HIS A 289 -14.43 14.15 -30.72
C HIS A 289 -14.03 12.69 -30.54
N SER A 290 -14.97 11.81 -30.20
CA SER A 290 -14.79 10.36 -30.11
C SER A 290 -14.33 9.76 -31.44
N TRP A 291 -14.88 10.24 -32.56
CA TRP A 291 -14.47 9.80 -33.89
C TRP A 291 -13.00 10.15 -34.18
N LEU A 292 -12.59 11.40 -33.90
CA LEU A 292 -11.20 11.83 -34.07
C LEU A 292 -10.24 11.08 -33.14
N LEU A 293 -10.67 10.76 -31.90
CA LEU A 293 -9.89 9.95 -30.97
C LEU A 293 -9.57 8.56 -31.54
N CYS A 294 -10.50 7.93 -32.27
CA CYS A 294 -10.26 6.63 -32.89
C CYS A 294 -9.08 6.63 -33.88
N PHE A 295 -8.69 7.79 -34.43
CA PHE A 295 -7.54 7.91 -35.33
C PHE A 295 -6.23 8.31 -34.64
N SER A 296 -6.25 8.53 -33.32
CA SER A 296 -5.01 8.76 -32.57
C SER A 296 -4.09 7.54 -32.66
N ASN A 297 -2.77 7.78 -32.68
CA ASN A 297 -1.78 6.70 -32.80
C ASN A 297 -1.89 5.72 -31.62
N GLU A 298 -2.17 6.24 -30.42
CA GLU A 298 -2.33 5.49 -29.19
C GLU A 298 -3.52 4.52 -29.28
N ILE A 299 -4.67 4.99 -29.77
CA ILE A 299 -5.88 4.17 -29.92
C ILE A 299 -5.74 3.19 -31.08
N ASN A 300 -5.23 3.63 -32.24
CA ASN A 300 -5.09 2.78 -33.42
C ASN A 300 -4.05 1.67 -33.23
N LYS A 301 -3.03 1.90 -32.38
CA LYS A 301 -2.08 0.85 -31.99
C LYS A 301 -2.74 -0.25 -31.16
N LYS A 302 -3.67 0.10 -30.25
CA LYS A 302 -4.34 -0.85 -29.38
C LYS A 302 -5.53 -1.55 -30.05
N TYR A 303 -6.33 -0.77 -30.78
CA TYR A 303 -7.55 -1.21 -31.46
C TYR A 303 -7.43 -0.94 -32.97
N PRO A 304 -6.62 -1.73 -33.69
CA PRO A 304 -6.43 -1.55 -35.13
C PRO A 304 -7.76 -1.71 -35.86
N ASN A 305 -8.00 -0.85 -36.83
CA ASN A 305 -9.23 -0.85 -37.65
C ASN A 305 -10.53 -0.59 -36.87
N LEU A 306 -10.46 0.01 -35.66
CA LEU A 306 -11.66 0.37 -34.89
C LEU A 306 -12.63 1.24 -35.70
N SER A 307 -12.13 2.25 -36.41
CA SER A 307 -12.94 3.13 -37.26
C SER A 307 -13.67 2.37 -38.38
N GLN A 308 -13.00 1.43 -39.06
CA GLN A 308 -13.61 0.60 -40.09
C GLN A 308 -14.66 -0.36 -39.49
N ASN A 309 -14.38 -0.96 -38.33
CA ASN A 309 -15.33 -1.83 -37.66
C ASN A 309 -16.60 -1.08 -37.22
N LEU A 310 -16.46 0.17 -36.78
CA LEU A 310 -17.60 1.05 -36.46
C LEU A 310 -18.46 1.34 -37.69
N ILE A 311 -17.88 1.35 -38.90
CA ILE A 311 -18.59 1.53 -40.18
C ILE A 311 -19.26 0.23 -40.62
N ASP A 312 -18.57 -0.91 -40.51
CA ASP A 312 -19.08 -2.20 -41.01
C ASP A 312 -20.21 -2.76 -40.11
N TYR A 313 -20.17 -2.48 -38.81
CA TYR A 313 -21.08 -3.01 -37.79
C TYR A 313 -21.89 -1.91 -37.07
N GLN A 314 -22.32 -0.88 -37.80
CA GLN A 314 -22.98 0.31 -37.23
C GLN A 314 -24.19 -0.02 -36.33
N HIS A 315 -25.00 -1.01 -36.73
CA HIS A 315 -26.19 -1.39 -35.97
C HIS A 315 -25.83 -2.01 -34.62
N GLU A 316 -24.87 -2.95 -34.58
CA GLU A 316 -24.46 -3.59 -33.33
C GLU A 316 -23.75 -2.61 -32.39
N TRP A 317 -22.92 -1.72 -32.95
CA TRP A 317 -22.28 -0.66 -32.16
C TRP A 317 -23.28 0.32 -31.57
N LYS A 318 -24.30 0.69 -32.33
CA LYS A 318 -25.37 1.54 -31.83
C LYS A 318 -26.16 0.83 -30.71
N GLU A 319 -26.52 -0.43 -30.88
CA GLU A 319 -27.21 -1.19 -29.83
C GLU A 319 -26.36 -1.35 -28.58
N TYR A 320 -25.05 -1.61 -28.73
CA TYR A 320 -24.11 -1.74 -27.63
C TYR A 320 -23.97 -0.44 -26.83
N LEU A 321 -23.67 0.68 -27.51
CA LEU A 321 -23.43 1.98 -26.87
C LEU A 321 -24.70 2.61 -26.29
N TYR A 322 -25.87 2.30 -26.85
CA TYR A 322 -27.17 2.84 -26.40
C TYR A 322 -28.03 1.81 -25.66
N SER A 323 -27.45 0.69 -25.23
CA SER A 323 -28.20 -0.27 -24.42
C SER A 323 -28.69 0.39 -23.13
N THR A 324 -29.96 0.16 -22.82
CA THR A 324 -30.58 0.57 -21.56
C THR A 324 -30.25 -0.38 -20.41
N ILE A 325 -29.64 -1.53 -20.71
CA ILE A 325 -29.20 -2.51 -19.72
C ILE A 325 -27.80 -2.11 -19.24
N LYS A 326 -27.69 -1.66 -17.98
CA LYS A 326 -26.43 -1.13 -17.41
C LYS A 326 -25.20 -2.04 -17.57
N LEU A 327 -25.38 -3.36 -17.61
CA LEU A 327 -24.27 -4.32 -17.71
C LEU A 327 -24.00 -4.81 -19.14
N ASP A 328 -24.79 -4.38 -20.13
CA ASP A 328 -24.57 -4.81 -21.52
C ASP A 328 -23.22 -4.32 -22.06
N PHE A 329 -22.75 -3.13 -21.62
CA PHE A 329 -21.43 -2.65 -22.04
C PHE A 329 -20.28 -3.55 -21.55
N ILE A 330 -20.48 -4.26 -20.43
CA ILE A 330 -19.51 -5.20 -19.87
C ILE A 330 -19.64 -6.57 -20.50
N ASN A 331 -20.87 -7.05 -20.68
CA ASN A 331 -21.15 -8.44 -21.02
C ASN A 331 -21.16 -8.74 -22.51
N LYS A 332 -21.32 -7.72 -23.35
CA LYS A 332 -21.40 -7.88 -24.82
C LYS A 332 -20.34 -6.97 -25.45
N SER A 333 -19.83 -7.29 -26.65
CA SER A 333 -19.16 -6.31 -27.50
C SER A 333 -19.29 -6.72 -28.96
N PRO A 334 -19.57 -5.78 -29.89
CA PRO A 334 -19.58 -6.09 -31.32
C PRO A 334 -18.24 -6.65 -31.83
N LEU A 335 -17.13 -6.30 -31.17
CA LEU A 335 -15.78 -6.80 -31.48
C LEU A 335 -15.54 -8.25 -31.05
N GLU A 336 -16.38 -8.86 -30.20
CA GLU A 336 -16.22 -10.28 -29.84
C GLU A 336 -16.37 -11.21 -31.05
N LYS A 337 -17.06 -10.75 -32.11
CA LYS A 337 -17.16 -11.47 -33.38
C LYS A 337 -15.83 -11.56 -34.12
N THR A 338 -14.87 -10.70 -33.80
CA THR A 338 -13.55 -10.60 -34.47
C THR A 338 -12.39 -10.93 -33.53
N THR A 339 -12.48 -10.60 -32.24
CA THR A 339 -11.42 -10.78 -31.23
C THR A 339 -11.98 -10.93 -29.81
N THR A 340 -11.34 -11.74 -28.96
CA THR A 340 -11.71 -11.82 -27.53
C THR A 340 -11.28 -10.56 -26.77
N MET A 341 -12.22 -9.70 -26.39
CA MET A 341 -11.95 -8.48 -25.62
C MET A 341 -12.03 -8.70 -24.12
N SER A 342 -11.06 -8.16 -23.37
CA SER A 342 -11.11 -8.11 -21.92
C SER A 342 -12.17 -7.11 -21.41
N ILE A 343 -12.57 -7.23 -20.15
CA ILE A 343 -13.49 -6.26 -19.51
C ILE A 343 -12.87 -4.86 -19.46
N ILE A 344 -11.55 -4.76 -19.27
CA ILE A 344 -10.84 -3.48 -19.26
C ILE A 344 -10.86 -2.85 -20.65
N ASP A 345 -10.68 -3.66 -21.71
CA ASP A 345 -10.81 -3.15 -23.08
C ASP A 345 -12.19 -2.59 -23.36
N ARG A 346 -13.26 -3.29 -22.95
CA ARG A 346 -14.63 -2.82 -23.09
C ARG A 346 -14.87 -1.51 -22.35
N PHE A 347 -14.34 -1.40 -21.13
CA PHE A 347 -14.42 -0.17 -20.34
C PHE A 347 -13.69 1.00 -21.01
N ILE A 348 -12.44 0.82 -21.43
CA ILE A 348 -11.64 1.84 -22.10
C ILE A 348 -12.32 2.27 -23.41
N LEU A 349 -12.75 1.31 -24.21
CA LEU A 349 -13.40 1.57 -25.48
C LEU A 349 -14.74 2.29 -25.31
N SER A 350 -15.51 1.95 -24.27
CA SER A 350 -16.74 2.68 -23.93
C SER A 350 -16.47 4.13 -23.56
N ILE A 351 -15.37 4.43 -22.83
CA ILE A 351 -14.97 5.81 -22.52
C ILE A 351 -14.54 6.56 -23.78
N ILE A 352 -13.78 5.92 -24.68
CA ILE A 352 -13.35 6.52 -25.95
C ILE A 352 -14.56 6.91 -26.80
N LEU A 353 -15.54 6.02 -26.91
CA LEU A 353 -16.69 6.22 -27.79
C LEU A 353 -17.78 7.09 -27.15
N GLN A 354 -17.94 7.05 -25.82
CA GLN A 354 -18.96 7.79 -25.07
C GLN A 354 -18.38 8.52 -23.85
N PRO A 355 -17.49 9.50 -24.07
CA PRO A 355 -16.85 10.23 -22.98
C PRO A 355 -17.86 10.97 -22.10
N GLU A 356 -19.00 11.39 -22.65
CA GLU A 356 -20.09 12.01 -21.90
C GLU A 356 -20.72 11.09 -20.83
N LYS A 357 -20.62 9.76 -20.99
CA LYS A 357 -21.14 8.77 -20.03
C LYS A 357 -20.12 8.32 -19.00
N ILE A 358 -18.94 8.94 -18.93
CA ILE A 358 -17.84 8.49 -18.05
C ILE A 358 -18.27 8.33 -16.58
N PHE A 359 -19.11 9.23 -16.07
CA PHE A 359 -19.61 9.17 -14.68
C PHE A 359 -20.61 8.04 -14.42
N GLU A 360 -21.25 7.49 -15.47
CA GLU A 360 -22.12 6.31 -15.37
C GLU A 360 -21.34 5.00 -15.57
N LEU A 361 -20.34 5.03 -16.46
CA LEU A 361 -19.50 3.88 -16.80
C LEU A 361 -18.56 3.51 -15.65
N ILE A 362 -17.93 4.50 -14.99
CA ILE A 362 -16.97 4.27 -13.90
C ILE A 362 -17.60 3.47 -12.74
N PRO A 363 -18.71 3.89 -12.12
CA PRO A 363 -19.32 3.13 -11.03
C PRO A 363 -19.70 1.70 -11.46
N THR A 364 -20.23 1.55 -12.68
CA THR A 364 -20.66 0.24 -13.19
C THR A 364 -19.48 -0.70 -13.41
N PHE A 365 -18.38 -0.20 -13.98
CA PHE A 365 -17.13 -0.94 -14.10
C PHE A 365 -16.58 -1.36 -12.74
N LEU A 366 -16.53 -0.44 -11.77
CA LEU A 366 -16.01 -0.73 -10.44
C LEU A 366 -16.87 -1.77 -9.70
N ILE A 367 -18.19 -1.64 -9.75
CA ILE A 367 -19.14 -2.61 -9.16
C ILE A 367 -18.88 -4.00 -9.73
N TYR A 368 -18.75 -4.11 -11.04
CA TYR A 368 -18.48 -5.39 -11.70
C TYR A 368 -17.10 -5.94 -11.31
N HIS A 369 -16.05 -5.11 -11.42
CA HIS A 369 -14.67 -5.52 -11.19
C HIS A 369 -14.41 -5.98 -9.75
N TYR A 370 -15.06 -5.35 -8.78
CA TYR A 370 -14.95 -5.69 -7.36
C TYR A 370 -16.15 -6.51 -6.83
N GLY A 371 -16.96 -7.10 -7.72
CA GLY A 371 -17.97 -8.11 -7.37
C GLY A 371 -19.10 -7.61 -6.46
N GLY A 372 -19.51 -6.35 -6.60
CA GLY A 372 -20.60 -5.77 -5.81
C GLY A 372 -20.23 -5.41 -4.37
N LEU A 373 -18.96 -5.58 -3.95
CA LEU A 373 -18.46 -5.08 -2.65
C LEU A 373 -18.68 -3.57 -2.45
N LEU A 374 -18.87 -2.84 -3.55
CA LEU A 374 -19.07 -1.39 -3.59
C LEU A 374 -20.55 -0.98 -3.53
N HIS A 375 -21.49 -1.93 -3.45
CA HIS A 375 -22.92 -1.61 -3.34
C HIS A 375 -23.31 -1.16 -1.94
N ASP A 376 -23.98 -0.01 -1.88
CA ASP A 376 -24.85 0.50 -0.81
C ASP A 376 -24.47 0.06 0.60
N LYS A 377 -23.33 0.56 1.05
CA LYS A 377 -23.09 0.73 2.48
C LYS A 377 -23.13 2.22 2.77
N SER A 378 -24.34 2.71 3.02
CA SER A 378 -24.61 3.97 3.74
C SER A 378 -24.11 3.84 5.18
N LEU A 379 -22.80 3.72 5.35
CA LEU A 379 -22.19 3.66 6.66
C LEU A 379 -22.14 5.07 7.22
N SER A 380 -22.61 5.27 8.45
CA SER A 380 -22.38 6.51 9.19
C SER A 380 -20.87 6.66 9.40
N PRO A 381 -20.18 7.59 8.71
CA PRO A 381 -18.71 7.59 8.62
C PRO A 381 -18.04 7.67 9.99
N ILE A 382 -18.66 8.40 10.93
CA ILE A 382 -18.10 8.68 12.25
C ILE A 382 -18.13 7.47 13.19
N ASN A 383 -19.16 6.61 13.12
CA ASN A 383 -19.21 5.44 14.02
C ASN A 383 -18.13 4.40 13.67
N ASP A 384 -17.80 4.23 12.39
CA ASP A 384 -16.77 3.28 11.96
C ASP A 384 -15.37 3.83 12.21
N VAL A 385 -15.13 5.12 11.93
CA VAL A 385 -13.88 5.80 12.32
C VAL A 385 -13.70 5.73 13.84
N TYR A 386 -14.78 5.88 14.61
CA TYR A 386 -14.73 5.68 16.05
C TYR A 386 -14.43 4.22 16.43
N GLN A 387 -15.11 3.23 15.85
CA GLN A 387 -14.82 1.82 16.15
C GLN A 387 -13.36 1.47 15.88
N ILE A 388 -12.80 1.94 14.76
CA ILE A 388 -11.38 1.76 14.40
C ILE A 388 -10.47 2.44 15.44
N THR A 389 -10.78 3.68 15.85
CA THR A 389 -9.97 4.46 16.80
C THR A 389 -10.13 4.01 18.26
N SER A 390 -11.24 3.36 18.61
CA SER A 390 -11.58 2.91 19.97
C SER A 390 -10.91 1.60 20.39
N SER A 391 -10.21 0.92 19.46
CA SER A 391 -9.46 -0.30 19.80
C SER A 391 -8.42 -0.01 20.89
N GLU A 392 -8.28 -0.92 21.85
CA GLU A 392 -7.45 -0.76 23.06
C GLU A 392 -5.97 -0.44 22.75
N ILE A 393 -5.53 -0.76 21.54
CA ILE A 393 -4.17 -0.51 21.03
C ILE A 393 -3.94 0.98 20.72
N LEU A 394 -4.99 1.78 20.54
CA LEU A 394 -4.94 3.13 19.98
C LEU A 394 -5.52 4.25 20.84
N LYS A 395 -6.11 3.93 22.01
CA LYS A 395 -6.65 4.91 22.97
C LYS A 395 -5.77 6.16 23.22
N PRO A 396 -4.42 6.10 23.21
CA PRO A 396 -3.62 7.28 23.53
C PRO A 396 -3.07 8.09 22.34
N MET A 397 -3.32 7.76 21.06
CA MET A 397 -2.54 8.36 19.95
C MET A 397 -3.28 9.00 18.77
N ASN A 398 -4.62 9.00 18.71
CA ASN A 398 -5.29 9.45 17.49
C ASN A 398 -6.05 10.76 17.67
N ASN A 399 -5.48 11.84 17.11
CA ASN A 399 -6.25 13.02 16.76
C ASN A 399 -7.13 12.68 15.55
N ILE A 400 -8.44 12.83 15.66
CA ILE A 400 -9.36 12.73 14.53
C ILE A 400 -9.45 14.11 13.89
N ILE A 401 -9.06 14.20 12.61
CA ILE A 401 -9.17 15.44 11.83
C ILE A 401 -10.40 15.28 10.93
N LEU A 402 -11.38 16.16 11.13
CA LEU A 402 -12.53 16.29 10.23
C LEU A 402 -12.27 17.48 9.31
N VAL A 403 -12.18 17.22 8.00
CA VAL A 403 -12.03 18.27 6.98
C VAL A 403 -13.43 18.66 6.52
N TRP A 404 -13.80 19.93 6.72
CA TRP A 404 -15.10 20.46 6.34
C TRP A 404 -14.94 21.48 5.23
N THR A 405 -15.60 21.22 4.10
CA THR A 405 -15.67 22.15 2.96
C THR A 405 -17.09 22.69 2.85
N SER A 406 -17.20 23.96 2.45
CA SER A 406 -18.47 24.73 2.40
C SER A 406 -19.55 24.13 1.50
N SER A 407 -19.24 23.12 0.68
CA SER A 407 -20.20 22.41 -0.18
C SER A 407 -21.04 21.35 0.56
N SER A 408 -20.73 21.04 1.83
CA SER A 408 -21.42 20.03 2.66
C SER A 408 -22.50 20.63 3.57
N ALA A 409 -23.29 21.56 3.03
CA ALA A 409 -24.13 22.53 3.74
C ALA A 409 -25.24 21.99 4.68
N PHE A 410 -25.40 20.68 4.84
CA PHE A 410 -26.56 20.09 5.53
C PHE A 410 -26.25 19.41 6.88
N VAL A 411 -24.98 19.20 7.24
CA VAL A 411 -24.62 18.55 8.51
C VAL A 411 -23.42 19.26 9.15
N ASP A 412 -23.60 19.79 10.36
CA ASP A 412 -22.49 20.30 11.18
C ASP A 412 -21.77 19.11 11.84
N PRO A 413 -20.50 18.80 11.49
CA PRO A 413 -19.76 17.70 12.09
C PRO A 413 -19.58 17.84 13.61
N ILE A 414 -19.68 19.07 14.15
CA ILE A 414 -19.64 19.31 15.59
C ILE A 414 -20.84 18.64 16.29
N ASP A 415 -22.02 18.66 15.66
CA ASP A 415 -23.22 18.04 16.22
C ASP A 415 -23.14 16.52 16.18
N GLU A 416 -22.56 15.92 15.13
CA GLU A 416 -22.34 14.48 15.08
C GLU A 416 -21.34 14.01 16.15
N ILE A 417 -20.22 14.73 16.34
CA ILE A 417 -19.28 14.43 17.45
C ILE A 417 -19.98 14.62 18.80
N ARG A 418 -20.83 15.64 18.96
CA ARG A 418 -21.59 15.86 20.19
C ARG A 418 -22.53 14.70 20.49
N MET A 419 -23.24 14.19 19.48
CA MET A 419 -24.08 13.00 19.61
C MET A 419 -23.27 11.78 20.01
N LEU A 420 -22.09 11.56 19.40
CA LEU A 420 -21.21 10.44 19.73
C LEU A 420 -20.66 10.55 21.16
N ALA A 421 -20.18 11.72 21.58
CA ALA A 421 -19.69 11.96 22.93
C ALA A 421 -20.79 11.76 23.99
N ASN A 422 -22.02 12.21 23.69
CA ASN A 422 -23.18 11.98 24.55
C ASN A 422 -23.52 10.50 24.68
N LYS A 423 -23.51 9.75 23.57
CA LYS A 423 -23.70 8.29 23.58
C LYS A 423 -22.66 7.57 24.43
N MET A 424 -21.42 8.07 24.43
CA MET A 424 -20.30 7.53 25.21
C MET A 424 -20.25 8.03 26.65
N LYS A 425 -21.13 8.96 27.06
CA LYS A 425 -21.09 9.65 28.36
C LYS A 425 -19.73 10.31 28.66
N GLN A 426 -19.07 10.83 27.62
CA GLN A 426 -17.77 11.49 27.74
C GLN A 426 -17.92 13.01 27.64
N SER A 427 -17.09 13.72 28.41
CA SER A 427 -17.11 15.19 28.39
C SER A 427 -16.51 15.73 27.08
N LEU A 428 -17.13 16.77 26.52
CA LEU A 428 -16.74 17.39 25.27
C LEU A 428 -16.45 18.88 25.48
N ARG A 429 -15.37 19.36 24.86
CA ARG A 429 -14.92 20.75 24.91
C ARG A 429 -14.66 21.24 23.50
N LEU A 430 -15.17 22.43 23.18
CA LEU A 430 -14.95 23.10 21.90
C LEU A 430 -14.05 24.32 22.11
N VAL A 431 -13.03 24.46 21.26
CA VAL A 431 -12.08 25.57 21.28
C VAL A 431 -11.82 26.01 19.84
N SER A 432 -11.82 27.31 19.58
CA SER A 432 -11.36 27.84 18.29
C SER A 432 -9.83 27.83 18.24
N SER A 433 -9.26 27.45 17.09
CA SER A 433 -7.81 27.49 16.84
C SER A 433 -7.19 28.89 17.00
N ILE A 434 -8.02 29.94 16.84
CA ILE A 434 -7.64 31.34 16.93
C ILE A 434 -7.26 31.73 18.37
N ASP A 435 -7.87 31.09 19.38
CA ASP A 435 -7.59 31.34 20.81
C ASP A 435 -6.45 30.46 21.33
N LYS A 436 -5.22 30.80 20.95
CA LYS A 436 -3.99 30.04 21.30
C LYS A 436 -3.79 29.86 22.81
N LYS A 437 -4.15 30.86 23.64
CA LYS A 437 -3.97 30.79 25.10
C LYS A 437 -4.90 29.74 25.72
N ARG A 438 -6.16 29.73 25.30
CA ARG A 438 -7.15 28.77 25.78
C ARG A 438 -6.89 27.36 25.24
N LEU A 439 -6.45 27.24 23.99
CA LEU A 439 -6.02 25.98 23.38
C LEU A 439 -4.89 25.32 24.17
N ASN A 440 -3.82 26.06 24.49
CA ASN A 440 -2.68 25.52 25.25
C ASN A 440 -3.09 25.01 26.64
N ARG A 441 -4.00 25.69 27.33
CA ARG A 441 -4.53 25.24 28.63
C ARG A 441 -5.32 23.93 28.52
N PHE A 442 -6.06 23.73 27.43
CA PHE A 442 -6.87 22.53 27.25
C PHE A 442 -6.04 21.33 26.80
N ILE A 443 -5.04 21.52 25.92
CA ILE A 443 -4.08 20.47 25.53
C ILE A 443 -3.30 19.97 26.75
N GLN A 444 -2.94 20.87 27.68
CA GLN A 444 -2.21 20.50 28.89
C GLN A 444 -3.08 19.80 29.96
N SER A 445 -4.42 19.85 29.84
CA SER A 445 -5.30 19.27 30.86
C SER A 445 -5.38 17.75 30.69
N LYS A 446 -4.85 16.97 31.66
CA LYS A 446 -4.90 15.50 31.71
C LYS A 446 -6.30 14.89 31.96
N LYS A 447 -7.38 15.60 31.61
CA LYS A 447 -8.74 15.06 31.76
C LYS A 447 -9.12 14.31 30.49
N ASP A 448 -9.61 13.08 30.66
CA ASP A 448 -10.19 12.28 29.58
C ASP A 448 -11.44 12.97 29.04
N CYS A 449 -11.26 13.81 28.02
CA CYS A 449 -12.32 14.57 27.38
C CYS A 449 -12.05 14.70 25.89
N TRP A 450 -13.12 14.77 25.11
CA TRP A 450 -13.04 15.11 23.69
C TRP A 450 -12.75 16.59 23.55
N LEU A 451 -11.68 16.93 22.83
CA LEU A 451 -11.33 18.30 22.49
C LEU A 451 -11.57 18.53 21.01
N ILE A 452 -12.58 19.32 20.67
CA ILE A 452 -12.81 19.80 19.30
C ILE A 452 -12.05 21.11 19.12
N ILE A 453 -11.17 21.14 18.13
CA ILE A 453 -10.45 22.36 17.70
C ILE A 453 -11.08 22.81 16.37
N ALA A 454 -11.85 23.89 16.39
CA ALA A 454 -12.53 24.42 15.21
C ALA A 454 -11.70 25.47 14.48
N TYR A 455 -11.98 25.67 13.19
CA TYR A 455 -11.38 26.70 12.33
C TYR A 455 -9.86 26.63 12.24
N ILE A 456 -9.28 25.44 12.09
CA ILE A 456 -7.84 25.31 11.85
C ILE A 456 -7.55 25.88 10.46
N THR A 457 -7.16 27.15 10.39
CA THR A 457 -6.66 27.75 9.15
C THR A 457 -5.25 27.24 8.93
N VAL A 458 -5.08 26.37 7.94
CA VAL A 458 -3.76 26.05 7.42
C VAL A 458 -3.29 27.30 6.68
N ILE A 459 -2.41 28.08 7.31
CA ILE A 459 -1.61 29.06 6.57
C ILE A 459 -0.67 28.21 5.72
N SER A 460 -1.03 28.00 4.46
CA SER A 460 -0.12 27.44 3.48
C SER A 460 1.06 28.40 3.37
N PHE A 461 2.24 27.99 3.83
CA PHE A 461 3.50 28.63 3.45
C PHE A 461 3.76 28.31 1.98
N GLY A 462 3.02 28.99 1.10
CA GLY A 462 3.13 28.93 -0.35
C GLY A 462 3.06 30.37 -0.86
N ASP A 463 4.13 31.12 -0.58
CA ASP A 463 4.62 32.31 -1.28
C ASP A 463 5.51 33.13 -0.33
N VAL A 464 6.76 32.70 -0.19
CA VAL A 464 7.86 33.55 0.30
C VAL A 464 8.83 33.88 -0.85
N SER A 465 8.46 33.56 -2.10
CA SER A 465 9.23 33.95 -3.30
C SER A 465 8.85 35.32 -3.86
N SER A 466 8.08 36.13 -3.12
CA SER A 466 7.78 37.52 -3.46
C SER A 466 8.05 38.48 -2.30
N ARG A 467 9.26 38.43 -1.74
CA ARG A 467 9.91 39.57 -1.07
C ARG A 467 11.40 39.57 -1.32
#